data_AF-A0A5P0W1J7-F1
#
_entry.id   AF-A0A5P0W1J7-F1
#
_cell.length_a   1.000
_cell.length_b   1.000
_cell.length_c   1.000
_cell.angle_alpha   90.00
_cell.angle_beta   90.00
_cell.angle_gamma   90.00
#
_symmetry.space_group_name_H-M   'P 1'
#
loop_
_entity.id
_entity.type
_entity.pdbx_description
1 polymer ?
#
loop_
_entity_poly.entity_id
_entity_poly.type
_entity_poly.pdbx_seq_one_letter_code
_entity_poly.pdbx_strand_id
1 'polypeptide(L)'
;MERYIKANRKVAEFLQLTEDRTELQDGSFLLWCQDILPFGKPIEFEETLSKIGAIAMDGKTACKEQDGEVCNKLPVATDSRFIMREEAKNE
;
A
#
# COMPACT_ATOMS: atom_id res chain seq x y z
N MET A 1 13.36 3.41 -9.81
CA MET A 1 13.17 3.88 -8.43
C MET A 1 11.68 4.03 -8.25
N GLU A 2 11.05 3.06 -7.61
CA GLU A 2 9.62 3.15 -7.29
C GLU A 2 9.37 4.38 -6.42
N ARG A 3 8.32 5.12 -6.77
CA ARG A 3 7.99 6.39 -6.09
C ARG A 3 6.73 6.26 -5.26
N TYR A 4 5.87 5.32 -5.64
CA TYR A 4 4.55 5.16 -5.09
C TYR A 4 4.36 3.76 -4.52
N ILE A 5 3.62 3.71 -3.43
CA ILE A 5 3.26 2.49 -2.74
C ILE A 5 1.74 2.45 -2.69
N LYS A 6 1.13 1.37 -3.18
CA LYS A 6 -0.28 1.11 -2.91
C LYS A 6 -0.36 0.27 -1.64
N ALA A 7 -1.11 0.75 -0.65
CA ALA A 7 -1.26 0.10 0.64
C ALA A 7 -2.73 0.10 1.08
N ASN A 8 -3.11 -0.82 1.96
CA ASN A 8 -4.49 -0.90 2.43
C ASN A 8 -4.83 0.23 3.42
N ARG A 9 -6.13 0.46 3.65
CA ARG A 9 -6.63 1.51 4.54
C ARG A 9 -6.05 1.48 5.94
N LYS A 10 -5.82 0.30 6.53
CA LYS A 10 -5.24 0.20 7.88
C LYS A 10 -3.83 0.77 7.96
N VAL A 11 -3.03 0.59 6.90
CA VAL A 11 -1.70 1.19 6.80
C VAL A 11 -1.79 2.71 6.75
N ALA A 12 -2.71 3.25 5.93
CA ALA A 12 -2.93 4.69 5.84
C ALA A 12 -3.44 5.30 7.16
N GLU A 13 -4.35 4.62 7.87
CA GLU A 13 -4.84 5.02 9.19
C GLU A 13 -3.73 4.99 10.24
N PHE A 14 -2.89 3.94 10.23
CA PHE A 14 -1.76 3.82 11.16
C PHE A 14 -0.74 4.95 10.98
N LEU A 15 -0.46 5.32 9.72
CA LEU A 15 0.42 6.45 9.39
C LEU A 15 -0.27 7.82 9.52
N GLN A 16 -1.59 7.84 9.78
CA GLN A 16 -2.41 9.07 9.84
C GLN A 16 -2.37 9.86 8.52
N LEU A 17 -2.34 9.17 7.39
CA LEU A 17 -2.20 9.76 6.05
C LEU A 17 -3.51 9.75 5.24
N THR A 18 -4.64 9.37 5.84
CA THR A 18 -5.93 9.25 5.15
C THR A 18 -6.43 10.58 4.58
N GLU A 19 -6.02 11.72 5.15
CA GLU A 19 -6.39 13.06 4.66
C GLU A 19 -5.34 13.64 3.69
N ASP A 20 -4.10 13.16 3.76
CA ASP A 20 -2.94 13.66 2.99
C ASP A 20 -2.66 12.89 1.70
N ARG A 21 -3.26 11.72 1.54
CA ARG A 21 -2.98 10.79 0.44
C ARG A 21 -4.24 10.42 -0.32
N THR A 22 -4.03 10.02 -1.58
CA THR A 22 -5.14 9.69 -2.47
C THR A 22 -5.68 8.31 -2.13
N GLU A 23 -6.97 8.25 -1.79
CA GLU A 23 -7.75 7.01 -1.77
C GLU A 23 -8.06 6.59 -3.21
N LEU A 24 -7.83 5.32 -3.52
CA LEU A 24 -8.09 4.68 -4.81
C LEU A 24 -9.50 4.09 -4.83
N GLN A 25 -9.95 3.70 -6.01
CA GLN A 25 -11.32 3.20 -6.24
C GLN A 25 -11.66 1.93 -5.45
N ASP A 26 -10.66 1.14 -5.05
CA ASP A 26 -10.81 -0.08 -4.26
C ASP A 26 -10.67 0.15 -2.74
N GLY A 27 -10.60 1.41 -2.29
CA GLY A 27 -10.41 1.79 -0.89
C GLY A 27 -8.98 1.63 -0.38
N SER A 28 -8.04 1.27 -1.25
CA SER A 28 -6.60 1.33 -0.96
C SER A 28 -6.09 2.78 -1.07
N PHE A 29 -4.89 3.03 -0.59
CA PHE A 29 -4.27 4.35 -0.61
C PHE A 29 -2.98 4.34 -1.43
N LEU A 30 -2.75 5.42 -2.15
CA LEU A 30 -1.51 5.68 -2.85
C LEU A 30 -0.60 6.55 -1.98
N LEU A 31 0.43 5.93 -1.41
CA LEU A 31 1.44 6.55 -0.56
C LEU A 31 2.71 6.85 -1.35
N TRP A 32 3.56 7.73 -0.82
CA TRP A 32 4.92 7.91 -1.30
C TRP A 32 5.86 6.91 -0.61
N CYS A 33 6.96 6.56 -1.28
CA CYS A 33 7.99 5.69 -0.70
C CYS A 33 8.53 6.22 0.65
N GLN A 34 8.56 7.54 0.85
CA GLN A 34 9.00 8.15 2.12
C GLN A 34 8.02 7.94 3.28
N ASP A 35 6.73 7.73 2.99
CA ASP A 35 5.70 7.58 4.02
C ASP A 35 5.84 6.29 4.81
N ILE A 36 6.44 5.26 4.21
CA ILE A 36 6.62 3.95 4.84
C ILE A 36 7.94 3.81 5.61
N LEU A 37 8.79 4.85 5.62
CA LEU A 37 10.03 4.88 6.40
C LEU A 37 9.85 4.65 7.92
N PRO A 38 8.73 5.05 8.57
CA PRO A 38 8.49 4.70 9.97
C PRO A 38 8.36 3.20 10.23
N PHE A 39 8.11 2.36 9.20
CA PHE A 39 7.98 0.91 9.37
C PHE A 39 9.31 0.16 9.33
N GLY A 40 10.39 0.74 8.77
CA GLY A 40 11.65 0.03 8.59
C GLY A 40 12.75 0.85 7.93
N LYS A 41 13.96 0.30 7.87
CA LYS A 41 15.07 0.96 7.16
C LYS A 41 14.88 0.80 5.65
N PRO A 42 15.40 1.74 4.82
CA PRO A 42 15.33 1.64 3.36
C PRO A 42 15.91 0.34 2.77
N ILE A 43 16.84 -0.32 3.47
CA ILE A 43 17.43 -1.60 3.04
C ILE A 43 16.47 -2.79 3.19
N GLU A 44 15.43 -2.64 4.02
CA GLU A 44 14.41 -3.65 4.31
C GLU A 44 13.10 -3.35 3.54
N PHE A 45 13.19 -2.64 2.42
CA PHE A 45 12.03 -2.15 1.66
C PHE A 45 11.06 -3.28 1.28
N GLU A 46 11.57 -4.34 0.64
CA GLU A 46 10.75 -5.50 0.25
C GLU A 46 10.11 -6.20 1.47
N GLU A 47 10.86 -6.33 2.56
CA GLU A 47 10.34 -6.93 3.80
C GLU A 47 9.25 -6.04 4.41
N THR A 48 9.42 -4.72 4.35
CA THR A 48 8.45 -3.73 4.81
C THR A 48 7.15 -3.83 4.01
N LEU A 49 7.23 -3.92 2.68
CA LEU A 49 6.07 -4.11 1.80
C LEU A 49 5.32 -5.41 2.14
N SER A 50 6.05 -6.51 2.34
CA SER A 50 5.45 -7.79 2.74
C SER A 50 4.80 -7.75 4.12
N LYS A 51 5.38 -7.03 5.09
CA LYS A 51 4.79 -6.81 6.42
C LYS A 51 3.45 -6.10 6.34
N ILE A 52 3.36 -5.05 5.53
CA ILE A 52 2.17 -4.20 5.47
C ILE A 52 1.18 -4.61 4.36
N GLY A 53 1.51 -5.61 3.55
CA GLY A 53 0.67 -6.05 2.42
C GLY A 53 0.57 -5.00 1.32
N ALA A 54 1.67 -4.31 1.02
CA ALA A 54 1.72 -3.24 0.04
C ALA A 54 2.48 -3.65 -1.23
N ILE A 55 2.26 -2.89 -2.30
CA ILE A 55 3.00 -3.03 -3.56
C ILE A 55 3.68 -1.72 -3.92
N ALA A 56 4.92 -1.80 -4.38
CA ALA A 56 5.62 -0.67 -4.95
C ALA A 56 5.34 -0.57 -6.46
N MET A 57 5.26 0.66 -6.97
CA MET A 57 5.03 0.92 -8.38
C MET A 57 5.68 2.21 -8.86
N ASP A 58 5.86 2.29 -10.18
CA ASP A 58 6.34 3.48 -10.85
C ASP A 58 5.20 4.51 -11.06
N GLY A 59 5.57 5.74 -11.43
CA GLY A 59 4.59 6.83 -11.61
C GLY A 59 3.57 6.61 -12.72
N LYS A 60 3.90 5.86 -13.78
CA LYS A 60 2.93 5.55 -14.84
C LYS A 60 1.88 4.58 -14.33
N THR A 61 2.29 3.55 -13.60
CA THR A 61 1.37 2.57 -13.00
C THR A 61 0.49 3.24 -11.94
N ALA A 62 1.06 4.12 -11.11
CA ALA A 62 0.30 4.90 -10.14
C ALA A 62 -0.76 5.79 -10.78
N CYS A 63 -0.43 6.46 -11.89
CA CYS A 63 -1.41 7.24 -12.67
C CYS A 63 -2.59 6.37 -13.12
N LYS A 64 -2.28 5.19 -13.70
CA LYS A 64 -3.32 4.26 -14.17
C LYS A 64 -4.21 3.73 -13.03
N GLU A 65 -3.67 3.52 -11.83
CA GLU A 65 -4.46 3.17 -10.65
C GLU A 65 -5.42 4.30 -10.25
N GLN A 66 -4.93 5.55 -10.27
CA GLN A 66 -5.76 6.72 -9.93
C GLN A 66 -6.89 6.93 -10.95
N ASP A 67 -6.59 6.71 -12.24
CA ASP A 67 -7.58 6.78 -13.32
C ASP A 67 -8.54 5.56 -13.34
N GLY A 68 -8.23 4.51 -12.57
CA GLY A 68 -9.00 3.26 -12.53
C GLY A 68 -8.82 2.36 -13.76
N GLU A 69 -7.81 2.62 -14.60
CA GLU A 69 -7.47 1.77 -15.74
C GLU A 69 -6.90 0.42 -15.29
N VAL A 70 -6.22 0.41 -14.14
CA VAL A 70 -5.69 -0.81 -13.51
C VAL A 70 -6.07 -0.82 -12.04
N CYS A 71 -6.28 -2.02 -11.49
CA CYS A 71 -6.56 -2.23 -10.07
C CYS A 71 -5.76 -3.47 -9.61
N ASN A 72 -4.49 -3.25 -9.28
CA ASN A 72 -3.59 -4.25 -8.75
C ASN A 72 -4.06 -4.66 -7.37
N LYS A 73 -4.26 -5.96 -7.18
CA LYS A 73 -4.64 -6.53 -5.88
C LYS A 73 -3.46 -6.44 -4.92
N LEU A 74 -3.75 -6.06 -3.69
CA LEU A 74 -2.77 -6.08 -2.62
C LEU A 74 -2.46 -7.52 -2.19
N PRO A 75 -1.20 -7.83 -1.87
CA PRO A 75 -0.84 -9.09 -1.25
C PRO A 75 -1.26 -9.11 0.22
N VAL A 76 -1.51 -10.30 0.74
CA VAL A 76 -1.83 -10.48 2.16
C VAL A 76 -0.65 -10.02 3.02
N ALA A 77 -0.91 -9.08 3.92
CA ALA A 77 0.06 -8.62 4.90
C ALA A 77 0.53 -9.76 5.81
N THR A 78 1.84 -9.85 6.06
CA THR A 78 2.37 -10.81 7.05
C THR A 78 2.21 -10.32 8.48
N ASP A 79 2.10 -9.01 8.70
CA ASP A 79 1.74 -8.45 10.00
C ASP A 79 0.22 -8.45 10.19
N SER A 80 -0.23 -9.20 11.19
CA SER A 80 -1.65 -9.35 11.56
C SER A 80 -2.41 -8.03 11.74
N ARG A 81 -1.72 -6.95 12.09
CA ARG A 81 -2.33 -5.61 12.24
C ARG A 81 -2.91 -5.12 10.92
N PHE A 82 -2.25 -5.42 9.81
CA PHE A 82 -2.60 -4.91 8.48
C PHE A 82 -3.37 -5.90 7.61
N ILE A 83 -3.66 -7.12 8.08
CA ILE A 83 -4.49 -8.08 7.33
C ILE A 83 -5.92 -7.55 7.20
N MET A 84 -6.44 -7.39 5.98
CA MET A 84 -7.84 -7.04 5.74
C MET A 84 -8.73 -8.29 5.79
N ARG A 85 -9.91 -8.18 6.44
CA ARG A 85 -10.84 -9.31 6.62
C ARG A 85 -11.36 -9.90 5.29
N GLU A 86 -11.37 -9.11 4.24
CA GLU A 86 -11.80 -9.54 2.90
C GLU A 86 -10.72 -10.37 2.19
N GLU A 87 -9.45 -10.19 2.52
CA GLU A 87 -8.34 -10.96 1.96
C GLU A 87 -8.22 -12.37 2.59
N ALA A 88 -8.64 -12.53 3.85
CA ALA A 88 -8.61 -13.80 4.58
C ALA A 88 -9.65 -14.84 4.10
N LYS A 89 -10.47 -14.53 3.09
CA LYS A 89 -11.54 -15.41 2.57
C LYS A 89 -11.17 -16.16 1.29
N ASN A 90 -9.96 -16.00 0.77
CA ASN A 90 -9.46 -16.81 -0.33
C ASN A 90 -8.56 -17.94 0.21
N GLU A 91 -9.17 -18.92 0.88
CA GLU A 91 -8.58 -20.25 1.10
C GLU A 91 -9.58 -21.31 0.64
#